data_AF-A0A1Y1LVT5-F1
#
_entry.id   AF-A0A1Y1LVT5-F1
#
_cell.length_a   1.000
_cell.length_b   1.000
_cell.length_c   1.000
_cell.angle_alpha   90.00
_cell.angle_beta   90.00
_cell.angle_gamma   90.00
#
_symmetry.space_group_name_H-M   'P 1'
#
loop_
_entity.id
_entity.type
_entity.pdbx_description
1 polymer ?
#
loop_
_entity_poly.entity_id
_entity_poly.type
_entity_poly.pdbx_seq_one_letter_code
_entity_poly.pdbx_strand_id
1 'polypeptide(L)'
;ADALIAASEGVVTAIKKGIADANASPTLSQDEAFSLVPPLNDLIGVVNKTVGALVAKKQIFADSGRGCEVYPQLVEQRADSKTFSDALVAKVPDALKGIAGQISAPILQSLADGAAAFKDVKCAATSTSATQSSTISVSSTASSASSGPPA
;
A
#
# COMPACT_ATOMS: atom_id res chain seq x y z
N ALA A 1 -3.99 -7.07 9.42
CA ALA A 1 -3.55 -6.05 8.46
C ALA A 1 -2.24 -5.40 8.89
N ASP A 2 -2.01 -5.14 10.19
CA ASP A 2 -0.77 -4.50 10.69
C ASP A 2 0.52 -5.16 10.21
N ALA A 3 0.63 -6.48 10.37
CA ALA A 3 1.83 -7.20 9.92
C ALA A 3 2.10 -7.05 8.41
N LEU A 4 1.06 -6.91 7.57
CA LEU A 4 1.23 -6.68 6.13
C LEU A 4 1.68 -5.26 5.83
N ILE A 5 1.18 -4.28 6.59
CA ILE A 5 1.55 -2.87 6.42
C ILE A 5 2.99 -2.64 6.87
N ALA A 6 3.38 -3.21 8.01
CA ALA A 6 4.76 -3.20 8.49
C ALA A 6 5.72 -3.93 7.51
N ALA A 7 5.28 -5.08 6.94
CA ALA A 7 6.07 -5.77 5.93
C ALA A 7 6.26 -4.90 4.67
N SER A 8 5.21 -4.18 4.24
CA SER A 8 5.28 -3.23 3.12
C SER A 8 6.25 -2.07 3.39
N GLU A 9 6.24 -1.49 4.60
CA GLU A 9 7.23 -0.47 5.01
C GLU A 9 8.67 -1.02 5.01
N GLY A 10 8.84 -2.27 5.42
CA GLY A 10 10.12 -2.99 5.33
C GLY A 10 10.61 -3.12 3.89
N VAL A 11 9.71 -3.42 2.94
CA VAL A 11 10.02 -3.45 1.51
C VAL A 11 10.45 -2.07 1.00
N VAL A 12 9.70 -1.02 1.33
CA VAL A 12 10.06 0.37 0.98
C VAL A 12 11.46 0.73 1.49
N THR A 13 11.75 0.39 2.75
CA THR A 13 13.07 0.64 3.35
C THR A 13 14.18 -0.13 2.65
N ALA A 14 13.94 -1.40 2.30
CA ALA A 14 14.89 -2.22 1.55
C ALA A 14 15.15 -1.64 0.15
N ILE A 15 14.12 -1.15 -0.56
CA ILE A 15 14.28 -0.50 -1.86
C ILE A 15 15.09 0.80 -1.71
N LYS A 16 14.78 1.64 -0.72
CA LYS A 16 15.53 2.88 -0.45
C LYS A 16 17.01 2.61 -0.14
N LYS A 17 17.30 1.55 0.63
CA LYS A 17 18.67 1.08 0.84
C LYS A 17 19.31 0.62 -0.47
N GLY A 18 18.59 -0.17 -1.27
CA GLY A 18 19.06 -0.61 -2.59
C GLY A 18 19.38 0.54 -3.54
N ILE A 19 18.59 1.63 -3.52
CA ILE A 19 18.88 2.87 -4.26
C ILE A 19 20.22 3.46 -3.80
N ALA A 20 20.43 3.59 -2.49
CA ALA A 20 21.68 4.13 -1.94
C ALA A 20 22.88 3.25 -2.32
N ASP A 21 22.76 1.93 -2.17
CA ASP A 21 23.81 0.97 -2.51
C ASP A 21 24.12 1.01 -4.02
N ALA A 22 23.09 1.03 -4.88
CA ALA A 22 23.24 1.13 -6.33
C ALA A 22 23.95 2.42 -6.72
N ASN A 23 23.57 3.55 -6.14
CA ASN A 23 24.22 4.84 -6.43
C ASN A 23 25.69 4.88 -5.98
N ALA A 24 26.00 4.29 -4.83
CA ALA A 24 27.35 4.20 -4.29
C ALA A 24 28.24 3.18 -5.03
N SER A 25 27.65 2.25 -5.76
CA SER A 25 28.38 1.21 -6.49
C SER A 25 29.15 1.76 -7.69
N PRO A 26 30.28 1.15 -8.08
CA PRO A 26 30.96 1.49 -9.33
C PRO A 26 30.10 1.12 -10.55
N THR A 27 30.47 1.63 -11.72
CA THR A 27 29.91 1.16 -12.99
C THR A 27 30.24 -0.32 -13.19
N LEU A 28 29.26 -1.07 -13.66
CA LEU A 28 29.38 -2.51 -13.91
C LEU A 28 30.12 -2.76 -15.22
N SER A 29 30.90 -3.83 -15.26
CA SER A 29 31.35 -4.42 -16.51
C SER A 29 30.18 -5.12 -17.21
N GLN A 30 30.38 -5.52 -18.47
CA GLN A 30 29.37 -6.27 -19.22
C GLN A 30 29.04 -7.61 -18.54
N ASP A 31 30.06 -8.35 -18.08
CA ASP A 31 29.86 -9.64 -17.39
C ASP A 31 29.14 -9.47 -16.05
N GLU A 32 29.51 -8.45 -15.27
CA GLU A 32 28.83 -8.13 -14.01
C GLU A 32 27.37 -7.77 -14.25
N ALA A 33 27.07 -6.95 -15.27
CA ALA A 33 25.71 -6.61 -15.64
C ALA A 33 24.89 -7.84 -16.08
N PHE A 34 25.49 -8.79 -16.81
CA PHE A 34 24.82 -10.04 -17.17
C PHE A 34 24.56 -10.94 -15.95
N SER A 35 25.46 -10.95 -14.98
CA SER A 35 25.28 -11.72 -13.74
C SER A 35 24.09 -11.25 -12.90
N LEU A 36 23.64 -9.99 -13.09
CA LEU A 36 22.45 -9.45 -12.44
C LEU A 36 21.14 -9.88 -13.09
N VAL A 37 21.16 -10.40 -14.32
CA VAL A 37 19.93 -10.75 -15.05
C VAL A 37 19.13 -11.87 -14.34
N PRO A 38 19.73 -13.00 -13.92
CA PRO A 38 19.01 -14.04 -13.17
C PRO A 38 18.36 -13.54 -11.86
N PRO A 39 19.08 -12.89 -10.91
CA PRO A 39 18.45 -12.43 -9.67
C PRO A 39 17.39 -11.34 -9.91
N LEU A 40 17.52 -10.52 -10.96
CA LEU A 40 16.47 -9.57 -11.34
C LEU A 40 15.21 -10.28 -11.88
N ASN A 41 15.35 -11.34 -12.66
CA ASN A 41 14.22 -12.14 -13.12
C ASN A 41 13.51 -12.86 -11.95
N ASP A 42 14.28 -13.37 -10.98
CA ASP A 42 13.70 -13.94 -9.76
C ASP A 42 12.92 -12.88 -8.97
N LEU A 43 13.47 -11.67 -8.84
CA LEU A 43 12.78 -10.55 -8.21
C LEU A 43 11.48 -10.19 -8.93
N ILE A 44 11.48 -10.14 -10.27
CA ILE A 44 10.25 -9.95 -11.07
C ILE A 44 9.20 -11.00 -10.69
N GLY A 45 9.59 -12.27 -10.64
CA GLY A 45 8.69 -13.37 -10.28
C GLY A 45 8.12 -13.21 -8.88
N VAL A 46 8.95 -12.85 -7.90
CA VAL A 46 8.53 -12.63 -6.51
C VAL A 46 7.59 -11.44 -6.39
N VAL A 47 7.88 -10.31 -7.05
CA VAL A 47 7.01 -9.12 -7.02
C VAL A 47 5.65 -9.44 -7.64
N ASN A 48 5.63 -10.05 -8.83
CA ASN A 48 4.39 -10.41 -9.52
C ASN A 48 3.52 -11.33 -8.65
N LYS A 49 4.12 -12.35 -8.05
CA LYS A 49 3.43 -13.27 -7.15
C LYS A 49 2.90 -12.57 -5.90
N THR A 50 3.70 -11.68 -5.31
CA THR A 50 3.35 -10.97 -4.07
C THR A 50 2.21 -9.99 -4.31
N VAL A 51 2.29 -9.18 -5.37
CA VAL A 51 1.22 -8.24 -5.73
C VAL A 51 -0.05 -9.00 -6.13
N GLY A 52 0.06 -10.08 -6.91
CA GLY A 52 -1.08 -10.94 -7.24
C GLY A 52 -1.75 -11.52 -5.98
N ALA A 53 -0.97 -11.99 -5.02
CA ALA A 53 -1.47 -12.48 -3.73
C ALA A 53 -2.13 -11.37 -2.90
N LEU A 54 -1.56 -10.16 -2.90
CA LEU A 54 -2.13 -9.00 -2.22
C LEU A 54 -3.50 -8.63 -2.83
N VAL A 55 -3.60 -8.58 -4.16
CA VAL A 55 -4.85 -8.31 -4.87
C VAL A 55 -5.89 -9.41 -4.60
N ALA A 56 -5.50 -10.68 -4.59
CA ALA A 56 -6.39 -11.79 -4.23
C ALA A 56 -6.93 -11.67 -2.79
N LYS A 57 -6.19 -10.99 -1.90
CA LYS A 57 -6.56 -10.73 -0.51
C LYS A 57 -7.27 -9.39 -0.30
N LYS A 58 -7.60 -8.66 -1.38
CA LYS A 58 -8.24 -7.33 -1.34
C LYS A 58 -9.46 -7.26 -0.39
N GLN A 59 -10.32 -8.27 -0.40
CA GLN A 59 -11.51 -8.28 0.46
C GLN A 59 -11.17 -8.28 1.95
N ILE A 60 -10.08 -8.94 2.38
CA ILE A 60 -9.67 -8.94 3.79
C ILE A 60 -9.37 -7.52 4.27
N PHE A 61 -8.74 -6.69 3.42
CA PHE A 61 -8.46 -5.30 3.76
C PHE A 61 -9.70 -4.41 3.73
N ALA A 62 -10.62 -4.67 2.79
CA ALA A 62 -11.90 -3.97 2.74
C ALA A 62 -12.73 -4.28 3.99
N ASP A 63 -12.87 -5.56 4.35
CA ASP A 63 -13.61 -6.05 5.51
C ASP A 63 -12.97 -5.59 6.83
N SER A 64 -11.63 -5.51 6.88
CA SER A 64 -10.93 -4.96 8.05
C SER A 64 -10.98 -3.44 8.15
N GLY A 65 -11.60 -2.75 7.18
CA GLY A 65 -11.68 -1.29 7.18
C GLY A 65 -10.34 -0.58 6.93
N ARG A 66 -9.34 -1.27 6.38
CA ARG A 66 -7.97 -0.75 6.19
C ARG A 66 -7.53 -0.72 4.73
N GLY A 67 -8.46 -0.93 3.81
CA GLY A 67 -8.14 -0.97 2.38
C GLY A 67 -7.58 0.34 1.82
N CYS A 68 -7.88 1.48 2.44
CA CYS A 68 -7.33 2.77 2.00
C CYS A 68 -5.83 2.93 2.29
N GLU A 69 -5.26 2.12 3.20
CA GLU A 69 -3.82 2.16 3.54
C GLU A 69 -2.96 1.45 2.49
N VAL A 70 -3.53 0.54 1.71
CA VAL A 70 -2.77 -0.31 0.77
C VAL A 70 -2.39 0.46 -0.50
N TYR A 71 -3.31 1.28 -1.03
CA TYR A 71 -3.07 2.08 -2.23
C TYR A 71 -1.82 3.00 -2.13
N PRO A 72 -1.67 3.88 -1.12
CA PRO A 72 -0.52 4.76 -1.03
C PRO A 72 0.80 3.99 -0.90
N GLN A 73 0.81 2.85 -0.19
CA GLN A 73 2.00 2.01 -0.09
C GLN A 73 2.43 1.42 -1.44
N LEU A 74 1.47 0.96 -2.27
CA LEU A 74 1.78 0.46 -3.61
C LEU A 74 2.29 1.57 -4.55
N VAL A 75 1.76 2.78 -4.41
CA VAL A 75 2.24 3.96 -5.15
C VAL A 75 3.67 4.32 -4.76
N GLU A 76 3.98 4.35 -3.45
CA GLU A 76 5.33 4.61 -2.94
C GLU A 76 6.32 3.55 -3.43
N GLN A 77 6.01 2.26 -3.25
CA GLN A 77 6.85 1.16 -3.71
C GLN A 77 7.11 1.23 -5.22
N ARG A 78 6.12 1.64 -6.02
CA ARG A 78 6.31 1.83 -7.47
C ARG A 78 7.30 2.96 -7.76
N ALA A 79 7.16 4.10 -7.09
CA ALA A 79 8.04 5.25 -7.29
C ALA A 79 9.49 4.93 -6.87
N ASP A 80 9.66 4.27 -5.73
CA ASP A 80 10.97 3.84 -5.24
C ASP A 80 11.58 2.77 -6.16
N SER A 81 10.79 1.79 -6.61
CA SER A 81 11.26 0.76 -7.55
C SER A 81 11.71 1.36 -8.89
N LYS A 82 11.03 2.42 -9.36
CA LYS A 82 11.45 3.15 -10.55
C LYS A 82 12.79 3.84 -10.31
N THR A 83 12.94 4.53 -9.18
CA THR A 83 14.19 5.20 -8.81
C THR A 83 15.35 4.21 -8.68
N PHE A 84 15.11 3.05 -8.09
CA PHE A 84 16.09 1.96 -8.02
C PHE A 84 16.48 1.45 -9.39
N SER A 85 15.50 1.25 -10.28
CA SER A 85 15.75 0.81 -11.65
C SER A 85 16.58 1.83 -12.43
N ASP A 86 16.26 3.13 -12.30
CA ASP A 86 17.00 4.21 -12.94
C ASP A 86 18.46 4.27 -12.40
N ALA A 87 18.65 4.06 -11.09
CA ALA A 87 19.98 3.98 -10.47
C ALA A 87 20.80 2.80 -10.99
N LEU A 88 20.19 1.61 -11.15
CA LEU A 88 20.86 0.46 -11.74
C LEU A 88 21.22 0.69 -13.21
N VAL A 89 20.30 1.23 -14.02
CA VAL A 89 20.55 1.54 -15.44
C VAL A 89 21.71 2.53 -15.59
N ALA A 90 21.88 3.47 -14.66
CA ALA A 90 23.01 4.39 -14.65
C ALA A 90 24.37 3.71 -14.39
N LYS A 91 24.37 2.51 -13.80
CA LYS A 91 25.59 1.70 -13.57
C LYS A 91 25.88 0.71 -14.68
N VAL A 92 24.96 0.53 -15.63
CA VAL A 92 25.10 -0.43 -16.72
C VAL A 92 25.77 0.24 -17.94
N PRO A 93 26.65 -0.46 -18.68
CA PRO A 93 27.24 0.05 -19.93
C PRO A 93 26.17 0.46 -20.95
N ASP A 94 26.45 1.47 -21.79
CA ASP A 94 25.46 2.01 -22.75
C ASP A 94 24.86 0.95 -23.68
N ALA A 95 25.66 -0.03 -24.09
CA ALA A 95 25.22 -1.15 -24.93
C ALA A 95 24.11 -2.00 -24.29
N LEU A 96 23.97 -1.97 -22.97
CA LEU A 96 23.04 -2.78 -22.19
C LEU A 96 21.90 -1.97 -21.54
N LYS A 97 21.93 -0.64 -21.58
CA LYS A 97 20.91 0.21 -20.95
C LYS A 97 19.49 -0.08 -21.44
N GLY A 98 19.34 -0.37 -22.74
CA GLY A 98 18.05 -0.75 -23.32
C GLY A 98 17.48 -2.05 -22.74
N ILE A 99 18.34 -3.04 -22.49
CA ILE A 99 17.96 -4.32 -21.89
C ILE A 99 17.62 -4.13 -20.41
N ALA A 100 18.45 -3.36 -19.68
CA ALA A 100 18.21 -3.08 -18.26
C ALA A 100 16.88 -2.34 -18.01
N GLY A 101 16.49 -1.41 -18.90
CA GLY A 101 15.18 -0.76 -18.84
C GLY A 101 14.00 -1.72 -19.06
N GLN A 102 14.16 -2.74 -19.90
CA GLN A 102 13.11 -3.73 -20.16
C GLN A 102 12.89 -4.68 -18.98
N ILE A 103 13.94 -5.02 -18.22
CA ILE A 103 13.85 -5.94 -17.08
C ILE A 103 13.06 -5.32 -15.91
N SER A 104 13.11 -3.99 -15.74
CA SER A 104 12.39 -3.30 -14.66
C SER A 104 10.91 -3.03 -14.95
N ALA A 105 10.53 -2.97 -16.23
CA ALA A 105 9.16 -2.65 -16.64
C ALA A 105 8.07 -3.58 -16.06
N PRO A 106 8.25 -4.92 -16.01
CA PRO A 106 7.27 -5.83 -15.39
C PRO A 106 7.00 -5.56 -13.92
N ILE A 107 8.03 -5.20 -13.13
CA ILE A 107 7.89 -4.86 -11.71
C ILE A 107 7.03 -3.61 -11.56
N LEU A 108 7.34 -2.56 -12.33
CA LEU A 108 6.60 -1.30 -12.30
C LEU A 108 5.14 -1.48 -12.73
N GLN A 109 4.89 -2.35 -13.70
CA GLN A 109 3.55 -2.66 -14.17
C GLN A 109 2.75 -3.43 -13.12
N SER A 110 3.32 -4.48 -12.51
CA SER A 110 2.62 -5.23 -11.45
C SER A 110 2.25 -4.34 -10.27
N LEU A 111 3.15 -3.47 -9.81
CA LEU A 111 2.85 -2.50 -8.74
C LEU A 111 1.76 -1.50 -9.17
N ALA A 112 1.74 -1.08 -10.44
CA ALA A 112 0.68 -0.25 -11.00
C ALA A 112 -0.69 -0.95 -10.96
N ASP A 113 -0.74 -2.20 -11.41
CA ASP A 113 -1.95 -3.01 -11.47
C ASP A 113 -2.49 -3.29 -10.06
N GLY A 114 -1.59 -3.57 -9.12
CA GLY A 114 -1.90 -3.64 -7.70
C GLY A 114 -2.52 -2.33 -7.18
N ALA A 115 -1.87 -1.19 -7.41
CA ALA A 115 -2.39 0.10 -6.97
C ALA A 115 -3.77 0.38 -7.59
N ALA A 116 -3.94 0.10 -8.87
CA ALA A 116 -5.23 0.25 -9.56
C ALA A 116 -6.33 -0.63 -8.95
N ALA A 117 -5.98 -1.83 -8.47
CA ALA A 117 -6.93 -2.71 -7.79
C ALA A 117 -7.38 -2.15 -6.43
N PHE A 118 -6.54 -1.38 -5.72
CA PHE A 118 -6.86 -0.86 -4.38
C PHE A 118 -7.34 0.60 -4.34
N LYS A 119 -7.23 1.35 -5.45
CA LYS A 119 -7.52 2.80 -5.50
C LYS A 119 -8.91 3.22 -4.96
N ASP A 120 -9.91 2.35 -5.11
CA ASP A 120 -11.30 2.64 -4.72
C ASP A 120 -11.70 2.02 -3.37
N VAL A 121 -10.78 1.32 -2.69
CA VAL A 121 -11.08 0.66 -1.41
C VAL A 121 -10.99 1.68 -0.29
N LYS A 122 -12.11 1.89 0.40
CA LYS A 122 -12.18 2.84 1.52
C LYS A 122 -11.72 2.22 2.83
N CYS A 123 -11.29 3.07 3.74
CA CYS A 123 -11.18 2.68 5.14
C CYS A 123 -12.57 2.61 5.77
N ALA A 124 -12.71 1.83 6.84
CA ALA A 124 -13.90 1.91 7.67
C ALA A 124 -14.02 3.36 8.16
N ALA A 125 -15.21 3.93 8.03
CA ALA A 125 -15.53 5.10 8.81
C ALA A 125 -15.34 4.70 10.27
N THR A 126 -14.46 5.39 11.00
CA THR A 126 -14.45 5.32 12.45
C THR A 126 -15.89 5.61 12.87
N SER A 127 -16.62 4.57 13.24
CA SER A 127 -17.87 4.76 13.93
C SER A 127 -17.46 5.35 15.26
N THR A 128 -17.41 6.69 15.34
CA THR A 128 -17.57 7.38 16.59
C THR A 128 -18.91 6.87 17.09
N SER A 129 -18.90 5.85 17.95
CA SER A 129 -20.06 5.45 18.72
C SER A 129 -20.46 6.70 19.49
N ALA A 130 -21.43 7.44 18.95
CA ALA A 130 -22.17 8.40 19.73
C ALA A 130 -22.82 7.58 20.86
N THR A 131 -22.22 7.65 22.05
CA THR A 131 -22.89 7.26 23.29
C THR A 131 -24.23 7.99 23.28
N GLN A 132 -25.30 7.23 23.04
CA GLN A 132 -26.68 7.69 23.14
C GLN A 132 -26.89 8.12 24.60
N SER A 133 -26.73 9.41 24.86
CA SER A 133 -27.16 10.01 26.11
C SER A 133 -28.67 10.16 26.02
N SER A 134 -29.39 9.26 26.68
CA SER A 134 -30.85 9.29 26.78
C SER A 134 -31.26 10.56 27.55
N THR A 135 -31.52 11.66 26.85
CA THR A 135 -32.20 12.82 27.43
C THR A 135 -33.66 12.46 27.65
N ILE A 136 -33.99 12.13 28.91
CA ILE A 136 -35.35 11.94 29.39
C ILE A 136 -36.09 13.26 29.23
N SER A 137 -37.04 13.31 28.29
CA SER A 137 -37.95 14.45 28.12
C SER A 137 -38.97 14.46 29.24
N VAL A 138 -38.85 15.40 30.19
CA VAL A 138 -39.95 15.71 31.11
C VAL A 138 -40.94 16.63 30.40
N SER A 139 -42.07 16.06 29.98
CA SER A 139 -43.21 16.80 29.45
C SER A 139 -43.95 17.49 30.60
N SER A 140 -43.83 18.81 30.69
CA SER A 140 -44.69 19.65 31.54
C SER A 140 -45.99 19.95 30.78
N THR A 141 -47.02 19.14 31.02
CA THR A 141 -48.40 19.45 30.64
C THR A 141 -49.11 20.11 31.83
N ALA A 142 -49.13 21.45 31.83
CA ALA A 142 -50.04 22.22 32.65
C ALA A 142 -51.36 22.44 31.87
N SER A 143 -52.48 21.93 32.39
CA SER A 143 -53.80 22.63 32.42
C SER A 143 -54.92 21.75 33.00
N SER A 144 -55.40 22.19 34.17
CA SER A 144 -56.81 22.34 34.61
C SER A 144 -57.71 21.14 34.99
N ALA A 145 -58.12 21.18 36.27
CA ALA A 145 -59.49 21.09 36.81
C ALA A 145 -60.06 19.77 37.41
N SER A 146 -60.39 19.90 38.71
CA SER A 146 -61.52 19.37 39.49
C SER A 146 -61.69 17.85 39.74
N SER A 147 -61.55 17.45 41.01
CA SER A 147 -62.62 16.95 41.92
C SER A 147 -62.02 16.03 43.01
N GLY A 148 -62.23 16.32 44.31
CA GLY A 148 -61.89 15.42 45.44
C GLY A 148 -62.85 14.21 45.53
N PRO A 149 -62.96 13.42 46.64
CA PRO A 149 -62.30 13.37 47.97
C PRO A 149 -61.83 11.90 48.28
N PRO A 150 -61.92 11.26 49.50
CA PRO A 150 -61.73 11.64 50.92
C PRO A 150 -60.71 10.72 51.70
N ALA A 151 -60.26 11.15 52.89
CA ALA A 151 -60.12 10.36 54.14
C ALA A 151 -59.68 11.28 55.29
#